data_AF-A0A7S2E1I9-F1
#
_entry.id   AF-A0A7S2E1I9-F1
#
_cell.length_a   1.000
_cell.length_b   1.000
_cell.length_c   1.000
_cell.angle_alpha   90.00
_cell.angle_beta   90.00
_cell.angle_gamma   90.00
#
_symmetry.space_group_name_H-M   'P 1'
#
loop_
_entity.id
_entity.type
_entity.pdbx_description
1 polymer ?
#
loop_
_entity_poly.entity_id
_entity_poly.type
_entity_poly.pdbx_seq_one_letter_code
_entity_poly.pdbx_strand_id
1 'polypeptide(L)'
;RDRREKDMSADDGDISRWSSCSSTSSTMIGVVAMLISAVLWAFFQVAWRLFSESKDLTFSGKTTSSSSLSQLGMLMDTMTTLAMIGLCNLILGWPLLCIFHWAGFEVFEAPPPTHWPILLYCALVEVAFNASCSIAIYMTSPVMTSVIEPLGIPLSVVGDKMLYGESLEAFGGLSGWSGSILILVGVILMETKPKLSLKKLTRKTSFRLRKKDVFLETEMGCDRQNYPQIV
;
A
#
# COMPACT_ATOMS: atom_id res chain seq x y z
N ARG A 1 -15.39 -48.91 4.87
CA ARG A 1 -16.41 -47.84 4.78
C ARG A 1 -16.98 -47.49 6.16
N ASP A 2 -16.87 -48.37 7.17
CA ASP A 2 -17.31 -48.13 8.56
C ASP A 2 -16.28 -47.55 9.53
N ARG A 3 -15.27 -46.82 9.05
CA ARG A 3 -14.24 -46.22 9.93
C ARG A 3 -14.07 -44.71 9.74
N ARG A 4 -15.05 -44.06 9.09
CA ARG A 4 -15.07 -42.61 8.82
C ARG A 4 -16.18 -41.85 9.55
N GLU A 5 -16.94 -42.52 10.41
CA GLU A 5 -18.13 -41.94 11.05
C GLU A 5 -17.93 -41.65 12.55
N LYS A 6 -16.76 -41.96 13.13
CA LYS A 6 -16.48 -41.72 14.56
C LYS A 6 -15.64 -40.49 14.87
N ASP A 7 -15.10 -39.80 13.87
CA ASP A 7 -14.24 -38.64 14.09
C ASP A 7 -14.99 -37.30 13.97
N MET A 8 -16.30 -37.32 13.73
CA MET A 8 -17.12 -36.13 13.46
C MET A 8 -17.90 -35.62 14.68
N SER A 9 -17.40 -35.86 15.90
CA SER A 9 -18.07 -35.42 17.15
C SER A 9 -17.12 -34.82 18.19
N ALA A 10 -15.90 -34.41 17.80
CA ALA A 10 -14.92 -33.86 18.74
C ALA A 10 -14.61 -32.36 18.55
N ASP A 11 -15.20 -31.67 17.58
CA ASP A 11 -14.74 -30.33 17.13
C ASP A 11 -15.71 -29.16 17.45
N ASP A 12 -16.72 -29.38 18.31
CA ASP A 12 -17.58 -28.28 18.81
C ASP A 12 -16.98 -27.57 20.05
N GLY A 13 -15.87 -28.09 20.58
CA GLY A 13 -15.26 -27.60 21.83
C GLY A 13 -14.38 -26.35 21.67
N ASP A 14 -13.74 -26.15 20.52
CA ASP A 14 -12.69 -25.13 20.39
C ASP A 14 -13.19 -23.75 19.90
N ILE A 15 -14.35 -23.68 19.24
CA ILE A 15 -14.94 -22.38 18.80
C ILE A 15 -15.38 -21.52 20.01
N SER A 16 -15.74 -22.15 21.12
CA SER A 16 -16.11 -21.47 22.38
C SER A 16 -14.90 -20.95 23.18
N ARG A 17 -13.69 -21.38 22.84
CA ARG A 17 -12.45 -21.03 23.56
C ARG A 17 -11.87 -19.69 23.12
N TRP A 18 -12.06 -19.30 21.86
CA TRP A 18 -11.61 -18.01 21.33
C TRP A 18 -12.51 -16.84 21.75
N SER A 19 -13.77 -17.12 22.10
CA SER A 19 -14.73 -16.11 22.57
C SER A 19 -14.59 -15.77 24.06
N SER A 20 -13.82 -16.53 24.84
CA SER A 20 -13.79 -16.44 26.31
C SER A 20 -12.55 -15.75 26.93
N CYS A 21 -11.61 -15.22 26.13
CA CYS A 21 -10.47 -14.44 26.64
C CYS A 21 -10.46 -13.00 26.10
N SER A 22 -11.60 -12.30 26.22
CA SER A 22 -11.64 -10.84 26.09
C SER A 22 -11.16 -10.16 27.39
N SER A 23 -9.89 -10.37 27.76
CA SER A 23 -9.23 -9.39 28.62
C SER A 23 -9.07 -8.10 27.81
N THR A 24 -9.94 -7.12 28.08
CA THR A 24 -9.99 -5.83 27.36
C THR A 24 -8.64 -5.10 27.29
N SER A 25 -7.69 -5.45 28.17
CA SER A 25 -6.34 -4.89 28.20
C SER A 25 -5.40 -5.42 27.12
N SER A 26 -5.50 -6.70 26.72
CA SER A 26 -4.61 -7.27 25.69
C SER A 26 -5.02 -6.85 24.28
N THR A 27 -6.32 -6.65 24.03
CA THR A 27 -6.81 -6.16 22.74
C THR A 27 -6.44 -4.69 22.49
N MET A 28 -6.41 -3.84 23.52
CA MET A 28 -6.00 -2.43 23.39
C MET A 28 -4.54 -2.27 22.97
N ILE A 29 -3.64 -3.10 23.51
CA ILE A 29 -2.23 -3.13 23.10
C ILE A 29 -2.08 -3.49 21.62
N GLY A 30 -2.85 -4.46 21.14
CA GLY A 30 -2.87 -4.81 19.72
C GLY A 30 -3.35 -3.67 18.82
N VAL A 31 -4.43 -2.97 19.22
CA VAL A 31 -4.93 -1.81 18.45
C VAL A 31 -3.92 -0.67 18.43
N VAL A 32 -3.31 -0.35 19.58
CA VAL A 32 -2.28 0.70 19.65
C VAL A 32 -1.06 0.33 18.79
N ALA A 33 -0.60 -0.91 18.85
CA ALA A 33 0.50 -1.39 18.01
C ALA A 33 0.16 -1.27 16.51
N MET A 34 -1.05 -1.65 16.09
CA MET A 34 -1.51 -1.50 14.71
C MET A 34 -1.52 -0.03 14.25
N LEU A 35 -1.98 0.89 15.10
CA LEU A 35 -1.98 2.32 14.79
C LEU A 35 -0.56 2.88 14.64
N ILE A 36 0.35 2.50 15.54
CA ILE A 36 1.76 2.90 15.47
C ILE A 36 2.39 2.38 14.17
N SER A 37 2.18 1.11 13.83
CA SER A 37 2.68 0.51 12.59
C SER A 37 2.15 1.22 11.35
N ALA A 38 0.86 1.54 11.31
CA ALA A 38 0.26 2.26 10.18
C ALA A 38 0.88 3.67 9.99
N VAL A 39 1.14 4.39 11.08
CA VAL A 39 1.78 5.72 11.03
C VAL A 39 3.23 5.61 10.56
N LEU A 40 3.99 4.66 11.10
CA LEU A 40 5.39 4.44 10.71
C LEU A 40 5.48 4.07 9.23
N TRP A 41 4.58 3.22 8.76
CA TRP A 41 4.51 2.83 7.36
C TRP A 41 4.17 3.98 6.43
N ALA A 42 3.18 4.82 6.79
CA ALA A 42 2.85 6.02 6.03
C ALA A 42 4.03 7.01 5.98
N PHE A 43 4.72 7.23 7.10
CA PHE A 43 5.91 8.07 7.16
C PHE A 43 7.03 7.53 6.28
N PHE A 44 7.26 6.21 6.34
CA PHE A 44 8.23 5.52 5.51
C PHE A 44 7.97 5.73 4.02
N GLN A 45 6.73 5.59 3.55
CA GLN A 45 6.38 5.82 2.14
C GLN A 45 6.67 7.27 1.69
N VAL A 46 6.34 8.25 2.53
CA VAL A 46 6.61 9.67 2.23
C VAL A 46 8.11 9.95 2.20
N ALA A 47 8.87 9.43 3.17
CA ALA A 47 10.32 9.55 3.19
C ALA A 47 10.96 8.92 1.95
N TRP A 48 10.45 7.76 1.50
CA TRP A 48 10.88 7.11 0.27
C TRP A 48 10.67 7.99 -0.95
N ARG A 49 9.50 8.65 -1.03
CA ARG A 49 9.20 9.57 -2.12
C ARG A 49 10.15 10.77 -2.14
N LEU A 50 10.44 11.37 -1.00
CA LEU A 50 11.39 12.49 -0.91
C LEU A 50 12.80 12.09 -1.33
N PHE A 51 13.23 10.88 -0.97
CA PHE A 51 14.52 10.34 -1.37
C PHE A 51 14.58 10.09 -2.89
N SER A 52 13.49 9.61 -3.48
CA SER A 52 13.40 9.44 -4.93
C SER A 52 13.50 10.77 -5.70
N GLU A 53 12.81 11.82 -5.25
CA GLU A 53 12.82 13.14 -5.90
C GLU A 53 14.18 13.84 -5.78
N SER A 54 14.90 13.63 -4.68
CA SER A 54 16.25 14.17 -4.49
C SER A 54 17.27 13.55 -5.46
N LYS A 55 17.08 12.28 -5.82
CA LYS A 55 17.93 11.59 -6.80
C LYS A 55 17.67 12.08 -8.23
N ASP A 56 16.42 12.35 -8.58
CA ASP A 56 16.06 12.91 -9.89
C ASP A 56 16.71 14.29 -10.12
N LEU A 57 16.74 15.15 -9.10
CA LEU A 57 17.40 16.46 -9.17
C LEU A 57 18.92 16.37 -9.34
N THR A 58 19.53 15.38 -8.70
CA THR A 58 20.98 15.15 -8.80
C THR A 58 21.37 14.56 -10.16
N PHE A 59 20.50 13.71 -10.74
CA PHE A 59 20.74 13.08 -12.04
C PHE A 59 20.48 14.01 -13.22
N SER A 60 19.55 14.97 -13.09
CA SER A 60 19.24 15.96 -14.13
C SER A 60 20.41 16.90 -14.49
N GLY A 61 21.50 16.93 -13.71
CA GLY A 61 22.72 17.70 -13.98
C GLY A 61 23.74 17.03 -14.93
N LYS A 62 23.56 15.75 -15.29
CA LYS A 62 24.45 15.04 -16.23
C LYS A 62 23.68 14.56 -17.44
N THR A 63 23.74 15.35 -18.51
CA THR A 63 23.21 15.01 -19.84
C THR A 63 23.92 13.77 -20.40
N THR A 64 23.22 12.65 -20.62
CA THR A 64 23.24 11.90 -21.90
C THR A 64 22.27 10.71 -21.89
N SER A 65 21.23 10.81 -22.72
CA SER A 65 20.70 9.78 -23.61
C SER A 65 20.92 8.30 -23.23
N SER A 66 20.00 7.70 -22.48
CA SER A 66 19.54 6.29 -22.62
C SER A 66 18.40 6.02 -21.65
N SER A 67 17.17 5.95 -22.16
CA SER A 67 15.96 5.75 -21.37
C SER A 67 15.88 4.39 -20.67
N SER A 68 16.59 3.35 -21.15
CA SER A 68 16.60 2.03 -20.48
C SER A 68 17.68 1.93 -19.39
N LEU A 69 18.82 2.59 -19.57
CA LEU A 69 19.94 2.51 -18.62
C LEU A 69 19.67 3.35 -17.36
N SER A 70 18.90 4.44 -17.50
CA SER A 70 18.38 5.22 -16.37
C SER A 70 17.35 4.43 -15.54
N GLN A 71 16.45 3.68 -16.18
CA GLN A 71 15.54 2.78 -15.45
C GLN A 71 16.28 1.70 -14.68
N LEU A 72 17.32 1.11 -15.27
CA LEU A 72 18.12 0.09 -14.60
C LEU A 72 18.87 0.66 -13.38
N GLY A 73 19.40 1.88 -13.49
CA GLY A 73 20.06 2.56 -12.37
C GLY A 73 19.10 2.82 -11.20
N MET A 74 17.89 3.30 -11.48
CA MET A 74 16.85 3.51 -10.46
C MET A 74 16.39 2.20 -9.80
N LEU A 75 16.26 1.13 -10.58
CA LEU A 75 15.93 -0.19 -10.05
C LEU A 75 17.03 -0.72 -9.13
N MET A 76 18.29 -0.60 -9.53
CA MET A 76 19.43 -1.07 -8.73
C MET A 76 19.53 -0.33 -7.41
N ASP A 77 19.34 0.99 -7.43
CA ASP A 77 19.28 1.81 -6.22
C ASP A 77 18.15 1.37 -5.28
N THR A 78 16.97 1.11 -5.84
CA THR A 78 15.79 0.69 -5.07
C THR A 78 16.00 -0.67 -4.42
N MET A 79 16.50 -1.66 -5.17
CA MET A 79 16.78 -2.99 -4.63
C MET A 79 17.89 -2.95 -3.58
N THR A 80 18.89 -2.09 -3.75
CA THR A 80 19.95 -1.91 -2.75
C THR A 80 19.40 -1.32 -1.46
N THR A 81 18.51 -0.32 -1.54
CA THR A 81 17.84 0.22 -0.35
C THR A 81 16.96 -0.81 0.35
N LEU A 82 16.23 -1.63 -0.41
CA LEU A 82 15.41 -2.72 0.15
C LEU A 82 16.29 -3.78 0.84
N ALA A 83 17.42 -4.14 0.23
CA ALA A 83 18.40 -5.06 0.83
C ALA A 83 18.98 -4.51 2.13
N MET A 84 19.28 -3.20 2.19
CA MET A 84 19.75 -2.54 3.42
C MET A 84 18.69 -2.53 4.51
N ILE A 85 17.41 -2.29 4.18
CA ILE A 85 16.31 -2.41 5.16
C ILE A 85 16.24 -3.85 5.69
N GLY A 86 16.27 -4.84 4.79
CA GLY A 86 16.25 -6.24 5.17
C GLY A 86 17.41 -6.61 6.10
N LEU A 87 18.61 -6.09 5.82
CA LEU A 87 19.78 -6.27 6.68
C LEU A 87 19.62 -5.59 8.04
N CYS A 88 19.12 -4.35 8.08
CA CYS A 88 18.80 -3.66 9.32
C CYS A 88 17.73 -4.42 10.13
N ASN A 89 16.71 -4.97 9.47
CA ASN A 89 15.67 -5.76 10.11
C ASN A 89 16.23 -7.08 10.65
N LEU A 90 17.17 -7.72 9.95
CA LEU A 90 17.86 -8.90 10.47
C LEU A 90 18.71 -8.56 11.71
N ILE A 91 19.47 -7.46 11.65
CA ILE A 91 20.35 -7.02 12.74
C ILE A 91 19.57 -6.55 13.97
N LEU A 92 18.44 -5.88 13.79
CA LEU A 92 17.61 -5.37 14.89
C LEU A 92 16.60 -6.42 15.39
N GLY A 93 16.00 -7.17 14.47
CA GLY A 93 14.99 -8.19 14.78
C GLY A 93 15.58 -9.39 15.52
N TRP A 94 16.79 -9.84 15.18
CA TRP A 94 17.43 -10.96 15.86
C TRP A 94 17.68 -10.73 17.36
N PRO A 95 18.29 -9.62 17.81
CA PRO A 95 18.45 -9.35 19.24
C PRO A 95 17.12 -9.08 19.93
N LEU A 96 16.15 -8.43 19.27
CA LEU A 96 14.79 -8.30 19.79
C LEU A 96 14.18 -9.67 20.09
N LEU A 97 14.31 -10.64 19.18
CA LEU A 97 13.86 -12.02 19.36
C LEU A 97 14.52 -12.67 20.57
N CYS A 98 15.86 -12.55 20.72
CA CYS A 98 16.56 -13.06 21.90
C CYS A 98 16.09 -12.40 23.22
N ILE A 99 15.85 -11.08 23.19
CA ILE A 99 15.36 -10.33 24.36
C ILE A 99 13.95 -10.83 24.76
N PHE A 100 13.04 -11.02 23.80
CA PHE A 100 11.71 -11.55 24.07
C PHE A 100 11.73 -12.98 24.61
N HIS A 101 12.68 -13.81 24.13
CA HIS A 101 12.88 -15.16 24.66
C HIS A 101 13.32 -15.15 26.12
N TRP A 102 14.32 -14.33 26.46
CA TRP A 102 14.82 -14.21 27.83
C TRP A 102 13.82 -13.53 28.78
N ALA A 103 13.00 -12.63 28.26
CA ALA A 103 11.92 -12.00 29.01
C ALA A 103 10.72 -12.95 29.27
N GLY A 104 10.72 -14.15 28.68
CA GLY A 104 9.69 -15.17 28.91
C GLY A 104 8.32 -14.83 28.33
N PHE A 105 8.24 -13.87 27.41
CA PHE A 105 6.99 -13.52 26.73
C PHE A 105 6.57 -14.60 25.71
N GLU A 106 7.53 -15.23 25.02
CA GLU A 106 7.30 -16.32 24.07
C GLU A 106 8.42 -17.38 24.10
N VAL A 107 8.04 -18.67 24.02
CA VAL A 107 8.99 -19.79 23.92
C VAL A 107 9.31 -20.00 22.44
N PHE A 108 10.54 -19.67 22.03
CA PHE A 108 10.96 -19.88 20.65
C PHE A 108 11.37 -21.34 20.44
N GLU A 109 10.58 -22.06 19.68
CA GLU A 109 10.91 -23.39 19.17
C GLU A 109 11.23 -23.27 17.67
N ALA A 110 12.42 -23.75 17.27
CA ALA A 110 12.80 -23.71 15.87
C ALA A 110 11.82 -24.58 15.05
N PRO A 111 11.34 -24.10 13.90
CA PRO A 111 10.35 -24.82 13.12
C PRO A 111 10.92 -26.19 12.68
N PRO A 112 10.09 -27.26 12.70
CA PRO A 112 10.52 -28.58 12.22
C PRO A 112 11.08 -28.52 10.80
N PRO A 113 12.05 -29.38 10.43
CA PRO A 113 12.74 -29.35 9.13
C PRO A 113 11.78 -29.36 7.92
N THR A 114 10.59 -29.93 8.07
CA THR A 114 9.53 -30.00 7.05
C THR A 114 8.92 -28.64 6.67
N HIS A 115 8.95 -27.65 7.57
CA HIS A 115 8.33 -26.33 7.35
C HIS A 115 9.30 -25.28 6.81
N TRP A 116 10.61 -25.55 6.79
CA TRP A 116 11.58 -24.66 6.19
C TRP A 116 11.28 -24.26 4.73
N PRO A 117 10.86 -25.17 3.82
CA PRO A 117 10.54 -24.78 2.45
C PRO A 117 9.32 -23.85 2.35
N ILE A 118 8.29 -24.01 3.21
CA ILE A 118 7.12 -23.11 3.19
C ILE A 118 7.50 -21.71 3.66
N LEU A 119 8.36 -21.62 4.68
CA LEU A 119 8.88 -20.34 5.19
C LEU A 119 9.74 -19.63 4.14
N LEU A 120 10.62 -20.37 3.46
CA LEU A 120 11.47 -19.82 2.41
C LEU A 120 10.65 -19.34 1.22
N TYR A 121 9.60 -20.09 0.84
CA TYR A 121 8.66 -19.68 -0.19
C TYR A 121 7.88 -18.41 0.22
N CYS A 122 7.38 -18.34 1.45
CA CYS A 122 6.68 -17.17 1.97
C CYS A 122 7.57 -15.93 1.95
N ALA A 123 8.82 -16.05 2.43
CA ALA A 123 9.79 -14.97 2.39
C ALA A 123 10.12 -14.52 0.96
N LEU A 124 10.23 -15.45 0.00
CA LEU A 124 10.46 -15.11 -1.40
C LEU A 124 9.31 -14.30 -1.99
N VAL A 125 8.07 -14.71 -1.72
CA VAL A 125 6.87 -14.00 -2.17
C VAL A 125 6.79 -12.61 -1.53
N GLU A 126 7.11 -12.48 -0.25
CA GLU A 126 7.13 -11.20 0.46
C GLU A 126 8.19 -10.23 -0.11
N VAL A 127 9.39 -10.73 -0.40
CA VAL A 127 10.42 -9.93 -1.07
C VAL A 127 9.96 -9.47 -2.45
N ALA A 128 9.33 -10.35 -3.24
CA ALA A 128 8.78 -10.00 -4.54
C ALA A 128 7.65 -8.96 -4.44
N PHE A 129 6.78 -9.08 -3.44
CA PHE A 129 5.71 -8.11 -3.16
C PHE A 129 6.27 -6.74 -2.79
N ASN A 130 7.18 -6.67 -1.83
CA ASN A 130 7.82 -5.42 -1.40
C ASN A 130 8.60 -4.74 -2.54
N ALA A 131 9.29 -5.54 -3.36
CA ALA A 131 9.95 -5.05 -4.58
C ALA A 131 8.94 -4.47 -5.57
N SER A 132 7.83 -5.16 -5.84
CA SER A 132 6.76 -4.68 -6.73
C SER A 132 6.13 -3.37 -6.24
N CYS A 133 5.81 -3.29 -4.94
CA CYS A 133 5.28 -2.08 -4.31
C CYS A 133 6.25 -0.90 -4.43
N SER A 134 7.56 -1.14 -4.22
CA SER A 134 8.56 -0.09 -4.37
C SER A 134 8.60 0.46 -5.80
N ILE A 135 8.56 -0.41 -6.82
CA ILE A 135 8.52 -0.02 -8.24
C ILE A 135 7.22 0.75 -8.56
N ALA A 136 6.08 0.32 -7.99
CA ALA A 136 4.80 0.98 -8.18
C ALA A 136 4.80 2.43 -7.66
N ILE A 137 5.47 2.70 -6.54
CA ILE A 137 5.62 4.07 -5.99
C ILE A 137 6.36 4.99 -6.97
N TYR A 138 7.38 4.47 -7.67
CA TYR A 138 8.11 5.24 -8.69
C TYR A 138 7.27 5.52 -9.93
N MET A 139 6.52 4.52 -10.41
CA MET A 139 5.78 4.65 -11.67
C MET A 139 4.49 5.47 -11.54
N THR A 140 3.85 5.50 -10.37
CA THR A 140 2.52 6.10 -10.21
C THR A 140 2.50 7.25 -9.21
N SER A 141 2.48 6.94 -7.92
CA SER A 141 2.55 7.86 -6.79
C SER A 141 2.49 7.02 -5.49
N PRO A 142 3.15 7.43 -4.39
CA PRO A 142 3.01 6.76 -3.09
C PRO A 142 1.54 6.67 -2.63
N VAL A 143 0.70 7.61 -3.07
CA VAL A 143 -0.73 7.61 -2.78
C VAL A 143 -1.43 6.39 -3.37
N MET A 144 -1.06 5.96 -4.58
CA MET A 144 -1.68 4.79 -5.23
C MET A 144 -1.28 3.49 -4.52
N THR A 145 -0.02 3.36 -4.12
CA THR A 145 0.47 2.18 -3.40
C THR A 145 -0.24 2.00 -2.06
N SER A 146 -0.49 3.09 -1.33
CA SER A 146 -1.29 3.07 -0.09
C SER A 146 -2.73 2.58 -0.28
N VAL A 147 -3.30 2.67 -1.49
CA VAL A 147 -4.66 2.19 -1.81
C VAL A 147 -4.65 0.72 -2.22
N ILE A 148 -3.58 0.27 -2.86
CA ILE A 148 -3.41 -1.11 -3.33
C ILE A 148 -3.15 -2.06 -2.15
N GLU A 149 -2.40 -1.61 -1.14
CA GLU A 149 -2.08 -2.43 0.03
C GLU A 149 -3.31 -2.96 0.79
N PRO A 150 -4.32 -2.13 1.15
CA PRO A 150 -5.54 -2.65 1.76
C PRO A 150 -6.41 -3.46 0.79
N LEU A 151 -6.20 -3.36 -0.54
CA LEU A 151 -6.83 -4.24 -1.53
C LEU A 151 -6.29 -5.68 -1.45
N GLY A 152 -5.14 -5.90 -0.81
CA GLY A 152 -4.66 -7.24 -0.49
C GLY A 152 -5.58 -8.01 0.45
N ILE A 153 -6.30 -7.31 1.35
CA ILE A 153 -7.23 -7.92 2.31
C ILE A 153 -8.38 -8.66 1.61
N PRO A 154 -9.19 -8.02 0.74
CA PRO A 154 -10.25 -8.72 0.01
C PRO A 154 -9.67 -9.80 -0.93
N LEU A 155 -8.47 -9.60 -1.48
CA LEU A 155 -7.83 -10.61 -2.32
C LEU A 155 -7.46 -11.87 -1.52
N SER A 156 -6.95 -11.70 -0.30
CA SER A 156 -6.65 -12.81 0.63
C SER A 156 -7.92 -13.59 0.97
N VAL A 157 -9.02 -12.88 1.29
CA VAL A 157 -10.31 -13.51 1.60
C VAL A 157 -10.83 -14.35 0.44
N VAL A 158 -10.69 -13.87 -0.79
CA VAL A 158 -11.04 -14.63 -1.99
C VAL A 158 -10.10 -15.82 -2.19
N GLY A 159 -8.79 -15.64 -1.95
CA GLY A 159 -7.79 -16.69 -2.02
C GLY A 159 -8.07 -17.84 -1.06
N ASP A 160 -8.39 -17.53 0.20
CA ASP A 160 -8.72 -18.52 1.22
C ASP A 160 -9.97 -19.32 0.83
N LYS A 161 -10.98 -18.65 0.28
CA LYS A 161 -12.18 -19.31 -0.25
C LYS A 161 -11.89 -20.24 -1.43
N MET A 162 -10.97 -19.87 -2.31
CA MET A 162 -10.61 -20.69 -3.46
C MET A 162 -9.76 -21.91 -3.10
N LEU A 163 -8.87 -21.78 -2.11
CA LEU A 163 -7.91 -22.82 -1.73
C LEU A 163 -8.47 -23.80 -0.70
N TYR A 164 -9.18 -23.30 0.32
CA TYR A 164 -9.65 -24.13 1.43
C TYR A 164 -11.09 -24.59 1.26
N GLY A 165 -11.87 -23.97 0.37
CA GLY A 165 -13.25 -24.37 0.04
C GLY A 165 -14.25 -24.24 1.19
N GLU A 166 -13.78 -24.11 2.44
CA GLU A 166 -14.60 -23.85 3.60
C GLU A 166 -15.06 -22.41 3.57
N SER A 167 -16.37 -22.27 3.71
CA SER A 167 -16.92 -20.96 3.86
C SER A 167 -16.48 -20.37 5.19
N LEU A 168 -16.23 -19.05 5.21
CA LEU A 168 -16.14 -18.11 6.33
C LEU A 168 -17.32 -18.20 7.33
N GLU A 169 -17.90 -19.37 7.53
CA GLU A 169 -18.96 -19.71 8.47
C GLU A 169 -18.41 -19.69 9.91
N ALA A 170 -17.13 -20.02 10.11
CA ALA A 170 -16.48 -19.99 11.43
C ALA A 170 -16.25 -18.58 12.03
N PHE A 171 -16.29 -17.51 11.23
CA PHE A 171 -16.13 -16.11 11.69
C PHE A 171 -17.44 -15.29 11.67
N GLY A 172 -18.60 -15.94 11.52
CA GLY A 172 -19.89 -15.25 11.46
C GLY A 172 -20.35 -14.89 10.05
N GLY A 173 -20.09 -15.76 9.07
CA GLY A 173 -20.80 -15.86 7.80
C GLY A 173 -20.87 -14.56 6.98
N LEU A 174 -21.91 -13.75 7.20
CA LEU A 174 -22.14 -12.47 6.51
C LEU A 174 -21.23 -11.32 6.97
N SER A 175 -20.73 -11.32 8.21
CA SER A 175 -19.97 -10.18 8.76
C SER A 175 -18.57 -10.07 8.15
N GLY A 176 -17.89 -11.18 7.88
CA GLY A 176 -16.54 -11.19 7.30
C GLY A 176 -16.47 -10.63 5.87
N TRP A 177 -17.46 -10.97 5.04
CA TRP A 177 -17.55 -10.42 3.68
C TRP A 177 -17.92 -8.94 3.66
N SER A 178 -18.66 -8.47 4.67
CA SER A 178 -19.05 -7.07 4.76
C SER A 178 -17.85 -6.11 4.83
N GLY A 179 -16.78 -6.52 5.52
CA GLY A 179 -15.52 -5.75 5.60
C GLY A 179 -14.79 -5.69 4.26
N SER A 180 -14.63 -6.82 3.57
CA SER A 180 -14.01 -6.87 2.24
C SER A 180 -14.79 -6.07 1.19
N ILE A 181 -16.13 -6.13 1.22
CA ILE A 181 -16.99 -5.33 0.36
C ILE A 181 -16.84 -3.84 0.68
N LEU A 182 -16.78 -3.46 1.96
CA LEU A 182 -16.60 -2.07 2.38
C LEU A 182 -15.27 -1.49 1.88
N ILE A 183 -14.18 -2.26 1.98
CA ILE A 183 -12.86 -1.88 1.46
C ILE A 183 -12.91 -1.71 -0.06
N LEU A 184 -13.50 -2.66 -0.79
CA LEU A 184 -13.68 -2.58 -2.25
C LEU A 184 -14.49 -1.34 -2.66
N VAL A 185 -15.60 -1.07 -1.97
CA VAL A 185 -16.42 0.13 -2.20
C VAL A 185 -15.61 1.39 -1.93
N GLY A 186 -14.78 1.42 -0.88
CA GLY A 186 -13.89 2.54 -0.57
C GLY A 186 -12.89 2.82 -1.68
N VAL A 187 -12.22 1.77 -2.18
CA VAL A 187 -11.26 1.87 -3.30
C VAL A 187 -11.96 2.34 -4.58
N ILE A 188 -13.10 1.74 -4.95
CA ILE A 188 -13.88 2.14 -6.13
C ILE A 188 -14.37 3.60 -5.99
N LEU A 189 -14.78 4.03 -4.79
CA LEU A 189 -15.19 5.41 -4.54
C LEU A 189 -14.02 6.40 -4.70
N MET A 190 -12.81 6.00 -4.33
CA MET A 190 -11.61 6.82 -4.53
C MET A 190 -11.28 6.93 -6.03
N GLU A 191 -11.27 5.81 -6.75
CA GLU A 191 -11.02 5.75 -8.20
C GLU A 191 -12.08 6.49 -9.03
N THR A 192 -13.31 6.59 -8.54
CA THR A 192 -14.39 7.32 -9.23
C THR A 192 -14.35 8.84 -8.98
N LYS A 193 -13.52 9.33 -8.06
CA LYS A 193 -13.28 10.77 -7.82
C LYS A 193 -12.12 11.36 -8.64
N PRO A 194 -12.07 11.17 -9.98
CA PRO A 194 -11.43 12.17 -10.84
C PRO A 194 -12.26 12.56 -12.07
N LYS A 195 -13.59 12.70 -11.95
CA LYS A 195 -14.39 13.37 -13.01
C LYS A 195 -15.27 14.52 -12.56
N LEU A 196 -15.54 14.67 -11.26
CA LEU A 196 -16.36 15.78 -10.75
C LEU A 196 -15.56 17.05 -10.41
N SER A 197 -14.33 16.92 -9.88
CA SER A 197 -13.51 18.09 -9.53
C SER A 197 -12.87 18.72 -10.76
N LEU A 198 -12.43 17.91 -11.74
CA LEU A 198 -11.86 18.39 -13.00
C LEU A 198 -12.89 19.18 -13.81
N LYS A 199 -14.15 18.72 -13.91
CA LYS A 199 -15.23 19.50 -14.57
C LYS A 199 -15.49 20.84 -13.90
N LYS A 200 -15.41 20.90 -12.56
CA LYS A 200 -15.57 22.16 -11.81
C LYS A 200 -14.37 23.09 -12.02
N LEU A 201 -13.14 22.57 -12.03
CA LEU A 201 -11.93 23.34 -12.29
C LEU A 201 -11.84 23.80 -13.74
N THR A 202 -12.08 22.94 -14.73
CA THR A 202 -12.13 23.29 -16.15
C THR A 202 -13.21 24.36 -16.41
N ARG A 203 -14.41 24.25 -15.82
CA ARG A 203 -15.41 25.34 -15.92
C ARG A 203 -14.92 26.65 -15.31
N LYS A 204 -14.26 26.61 -14.15
CA LYS A 204 -13.80 27.80 -13.43
C LYS A 204 -12.63 28.48 -14.15
N THR A 205 -11.73 27.72 -14.76
CA THR A 205 -10.60 28.23 -15.55
C THR A 205 -11.04 28.73 -16.92
N SER A 206 -11.93 28.02 -17.63
CA SER A 206 -12.51 28.50 -18.89
C SER A 206 -13.36 29.77 -18.73
N PHE A 207 -14.00 29.97 -17.57
CA PHE A 207 -14.73 31.21 -17.28
C PHE A 207 -13.78 32.39 -17.01
N ARG A 208 -12.63 32.16 -16.35
CA ARG A 208 -11.62 33.21 -16.13
C ARG A 208 -10.90 33.62 -17.40
N LEU A 209 -10.64 32.68 -18.32
CA LEU A 209 -10.02 32.99 -19.61
C LEU A 209 -10.96 33.84 -20.48
N ARG A 210 -12.23 33.45 -20.62
CA ARG A 210 -13.24 34.26 -21.33
C ARG A 210 -13.38 35.68 -20.78
N LYS A 211 -13.23 35.87 -19.47
CA LYS A 211 -13.31 37.20 -18.83
C LYS A 211 -12.06 38.05 -19.09
N LYS A 212 -10.89 37.44 -19.29
CA LYS A 212 -9.65 38.15 -19.66
C LYS A 212 -9.63 38.53 -21.13
N ASP A 213 -10.13 37.67 -22.00
CA ASP A 213 -10.18 37.92 -23.45
C ASP A 213 -11.15 39.08 -23.77
N VAL A 214 -12.32 39.13 -23.11
CA VAL A 214 -13.26 40.27 -23.22
C VAL A 214 -12.67 41.59 -22.67
N PHE A 215 -11.82 41.53 -21.64
CA PHE A 215 -11.17 42.73 -21.10
C PHE A 215 -10.08 43.26 -22.04
N LEU A 216 -9.32 42.37 -22.70
CA LEU A 216 -8.28 42.75 -23.66
C LEU A 216 -8.84 43.28 -24.98
N GLU A 217 -10.00 42.81 -25.42
CA GLU A 217 -10.69 43.34 -26.61
C GLU A 217 -11.27 44.75 -26.38
N THR A 218 -11.63 45.08 -25.14
CA THR A 218 -12.18 46.40 -24.79
C THR A 218 -11.08 47.48 -24.66
N GLU A 219 -9.87 47.09 -24.24
CA GLU A 219 -8.74 48.02 -24.10
C GLU A 219 -8.00 48.27 -25.44
N MET A 220 -8.03 47.34 -26.40
CA MET A 220 -7.36 47.50 -27.71
C MET A 220 -8.20 48.20 -28.78
N GLY A 221 -9.45 48.56 -28.49
CA GLY A 221 -10.35 49.28 -29.39
C GLY A 221 -10.17 50.80 -29.42
N CYS A 222 -9.31 51.39 -28.58
CA CYS A 222 -9.24 52.86 -28.41
C CYS A 222 -7.94 53.52 -28.92
N ASP A 223 -6.98 52.77 -29.48
CA ASP A 223 -5.64 53.34 -29.79
C ASP A 223 -5.19 53.15 -31.26
N ARG A 224 -6.14 53.09 -32.21
CA ARG A 224 -5.82 52.97 -33.63
C ARG A 224 -6.30 54.17 -34.45
N GLN A 225 -5.83 55.37 -34.10
CA GLN A 225 -6.03 56.56 -34.94
C GLN A 225 -4.92 57.61 -34.80
N ASN A 226 -3.66 57.27 -35.16
CA ASN A 226 -2.74 58.23 -35.79
C ASN A 226 -1.39 57.59 -36.16
N TYR A 227 -1.12 57.43 -37.45
CA TYR A 227 0.25 57.44 -37.98
C TYR A 227 0.25 58.21 -39.30
N PRO A 228 1.11 59.23 -39.46
CA PRO A 228 1.21 59.98 -40.72
C PRO A 228 1.93 59.16 -41.78
N GLN A 229 1.42 59.25 -43.01
CA GLN A 229 2.06 58.77 -44.24
C GLN A 229 3.36 59.55 -44.46
N ILE A 230 4.47 58.85 -44.64
CA ILE A 230 5.74 59.43 -45.09
C ILE A 230 5.99 58.93 -46.51
N VAL A 231 6.18 59.93 -47.38
CA VAL A 231 6.41 59.93 -48.83
C VAL A 231 7.64 59.12 -49.23
#